data_AF-A0A0F8RY18-F1
#
_entry.id   AF-A0A0F8RY18-F1
#
_cell.length_a   1.000
_cell.length_b   1.000
_cell.length_c   1.000
_cell.angle_alpha   90.00
_cell.angle_beta   90.00
_cell.angle_gamma   90.00
#
_symmetry.space_group_name_H-M   'P 1'
#
loop_
_entity.id
_entity.type
_entity.pdbx_description
1 polymer ?
#
loop_
_entity_poly.entity_id
_entity_poly.type
_entity_poly.pdbx_seq_one_letter_code
_entity_poly.pdbx_strand_id
1 'polypeptide(L)'
;MKSGKTCATKEISADESAWADFLISKAALVLSSIVFFAALFQLAAGFKDLEAQEELDFLARDFKAAVDGAGAESFPEDNQEISYRFDENEVFFSSPFRENIEVYVSGEYVCLKGESGGEIFTAVRPFTFRVLPFNESELRGKLYTRFGSDGSEGYPLSADFQEISEFLRASGTGEAVLKADDNISIRKEHVYIKGSGGVSAFEHILVYQ
;
A
#
# COMPACT_ATOMS: atom_id res chain seq x y z
N MET A 1 -79.25 -52.28 20.34
CA MET A 1 -78.98 -50.91 19.88
C MET A 1 -78.47 -50.06 21.05
N LYS A 2 -77.24 -49.56 20.96
CA LYS A 2 -76.69 -48.33 21.60
C LYS A 2 -75.21 -48.27 21.17
N SER A 3 -74.95 -47.68 20.00
CA SER A 3 -74.54 -46.28 19.82
C SER A 3 -73.13 -46.00 20.36
N GLY A 4 -72.16 -46.09 19.45
CA GLY A 4 -71.06 -45.17 19.24
C GLY A 4 -70.29 -44.61 20.43
N LYS A 5 -69.00 -44.95 20.49
CA LYS A 5 -67.95 -43.98 20.78
C LYS A 5 -66.64 -44.39 20.09
N THR A 6 -66.54 -44.08 18.81
CA THR A 6 -65.25 -43.91 18.12
C THR A 6 -64.65 -42.58 18.59
N CYS A 7 -63.86 -42.61 19.65
CA CYS A 7 -63.15 -41.43 20.14
C CYS A 7 -61.81 -41.90 20.74
N ALA A 8 -60.88 -42.32 19.88
CA ALA A 8 -59.52 -42.67 20.30
C ALA A 8 -58.48 -42.67 19.16
N THR A 9 -58.82 -42.24 17.95
CA THR A 9 -57.87 -42.22 16.82
C THR A 9 -57.43 -40.83 16.40
N LYS A 10 -58.11 -39.77 16.87
CA LYS A 10 -57.80 -38.38 16.50
C LYS A 10 -56.79 -37.70 17.45
N GLU A 11 -56.60 -38.23 18.66
CA GLU A 11 -55.61 -37.70 19.62
C GLU A 11 -54.20 -38.27 19.41
N ILE A 12 -54.08 -39.53 18.93
CA ILE A 12 -52.77 -40.19 18.76
C ILE A 12 -52.01 -39.64 17.53
N SER A 13 -52.71 -39.34 16.43
CA SER A 13 -52.08 -38.76 15.24
C SER A 13 -51.65 -37.29 15.43
N ALA A 14 -52.31 -36.57 16.35
CA ALA A 14 -51.97 -35.20 16.68
C ALA A 14 -50.67 -35.13 17.50
N ASP A 15 -50.42 -36.14 18.34
CA ASP A 15 -49.22 -36.25 19.16
C ASP A 15 -47.98 -36.47 18.27
N GLU A 16 -48.02 -37.42 17.33
CA GLU A 16 -46.92 -37.66 16.37
C GLU A 16 -46.60 -36.44 15.48
N SER A 17 -47.62 -35.70 15.03
CA SER A 17 -47.41 -34.46 14.27
C SER A 17 -46.79 -33.35 15.13
N ALA A 18 -47.18 -33.24 16.41
CA ALA A 18 -46.62 -32.25 17.32
C ALA A 18 -45.16 -32.57 17.68
N TRP A 19 -44.81 -33.85 17.82
CA TRP A 19 -43.43 -34.29 17.98
C TRP A 19 -42.59 -34.04 16.73
N ALA A 20 -43.13 -34.27 15.54
CA ALA A 20 -42.46 -33.97 14.28
C ALA A 20 -42.20 -32.46 14.12
N ASP A 21 -43.20 -31.62 14.37
CA ASP A 21 -43.06 -30.16 14.31
C ASP A 21 -42.07 -29.62 15.36
N PHE A 22 -42.06 -30.20 16.55
CA PHE A 22 -41.08 -29.87 17.59
C PHE A 22 -39.64 -30.22 17.15
N LEU A 23 -39.44 -31.43 16.59
CA LEU A 23 -38.13 -31.87 16.10
C LEU A 23 -37.66 -31.03 14.90
N ILE A 24 -38.56 -30.69 13.98
CA ILE A 24 -38.28 -29.80 12.84
C ILE A 24 -37.91 -28.40 13.33
N SER A 25 -38.65 -27.86 14.32
CA SER A 25 -38.34 -26.56 14.92
C SER A 25 -36.97 -26.54 15.60
N LYS A 26 -36.62 -27.59 16.34
CA LYS A 26 -35.28 -27.73 16.96
C LYS A 26 -34.18 -27.87 15.91
N ALA A 27 -34.40 -28.68 14.87
CA ALA A 27 -33.46 -28.84 13.76
C ALA A 27 -33.27 -27.51 12.99
N ALA A 28 -34.37 -26.80 12.72
CA ALA A 28 -34.35 -25.48 12.10
C ALA A 28 -33.61 -24.45 12.97
N LEU A 29 -33.78 -24.50 14.29
CA LEU A 29 -33.06 -23.64 15.23
C LEU A 29 -31.55 -23.94 15.25
N VAL A 30 -31.16 -25.22 15.24
CA VAL A 30 -29.75 -25.63 15.14
C VAL A 30 -29.14 -25.15 13.82
N LEU A 31 -29.83 -25.37 12.70
CA LEU A 31 -29.37 -24.89 11.39
C LEU A 31 -29.27 -23.37 11.34
N SER A 32 -30.28 -22.65 11.85
CA SER A 32 -30.25 -21.19 11.93
C SER A 32 -29.10 -20.69 12.81
N SER A 33 -28.78 -21.40 13.89
CA SER A 33 -27.66 -21.06 14.76
C SER A 33 -26.33 -21.25 14.05
N ILE A 34 -26.14 -22.33 13.29
CA ILE A 34 -24.92 -22.57 12.51
C ILE A 34 -24.74 -21.47 11.46
N VAL A 35 -25.80 -21.15 10.72
CA VAL A 35 -25.77 -20.07 9.71
C VAL A 35 -25.45 -18.72 10.36
N PHE A 36 -26.06 -18.42 11.51
CA PHE A 36 -25.79 -17.19 12.25
C PHE A 36 -24.32 -17.11 12.72
N PHE A 37 -23.77 -18.18 13.29
CA PHE A 37 -22.37 -18.21 13.69
C PHE A 37 -21.42 -18.09 12.50
N ALA A 38 -21.71 -18.77 11.38
CA ALA A 38 -20.92 -18.64 10.16
C ALA A 38 -20.90 -17.19 9.64
N ALA A 39 -22.05 -16.50 9.66
CA ALA A 39 -22.14 -15.10 9.28
C ALA A 39 -21.33 -14.18 10.23
N LEU A 40 -21.35 -14.44 11.53
CA LEU A 40 -20.53 -13.69 12.50
C LEU A 40 -19.03 -13.90 12.27
N PHE A 41 -18.61 -15.13 11.97
CA PHE A 41 -17.21 -15.41 11.65
C PHE A 41 -16.76 -14.70 10.37
N GLN A 42 -17.60 -14.71 9.32
CA GLN A 42 -17.32 -13.98 8.08
C GLN A 42 -17.24 -12.47 8.31
N LEU A 43 -18.13 -11.92 9.14
CA LEU A 43 -18.10 -10.51 9.50
C LEU A 43 -16.81 -10.15 10.27
N ALA A 44 -16.42 -10.98 11.25
CA ALA A 44 -15.21 -10.78 12.02
C ALA A 44 -13.94 -10.91 11.17
N ALA A 45 -13.91 -11.82 10.20
CA ALA A 45 -12.82 -11.93 9.24
C ALA A 45 -12.71 -10.65 8.39
N GLY A 46 -13.84 -10.19 7.83
CA GLY A 46 -13.86 -8.96 7.02
C GLY A 46 -13.40 -7.70 7.78
N PHE A 47 -13.61 -7.63 9.10
CA PHE A 47 -13.05 -6.53 9.91
C PHE A 47 -11.51 -6.61 10.04
N LYS A 48 -10.94 -7.81 10.13
CA LYS A 48 -9.48 -7.98 10.18
C LYS A 48 -8.82 -7.61 8.86
N ASP A 49 -9.43 -8.00 7.75
CA ASP A 49 -8.91 -7.67 6.43
C ASP A 49 -8.96 -6.15 6.19
N LEU A 50 -10.03 -5.49 6.68
CA LEU A 50 -10.15 -4.04 6.65
C LEU A 50 -9.08 -3.35 7.50
N GLU A 51 -8.86 -3.82 8.73
CA GLU A 51 -7.81 -3.31 9.62
C GLU A 51 -6.42 -3.46 8.98
N ALA A 52 -6.12 -4.63 8.41
CA ALA A 52 -4.87 -4.89 7.70
C ALA A 52 -4.71 -3.95 6.49
N GLN A 53 -5.76 -3.73 5.70
CA GLN A 53 -5.71 -2.78 4.58
C GLN A 53 -5.47 -1.35 5.07
N GLU A 54 -6.12 -0.91 6.15
CA GLU A 54 -5.94 0.43 6.73
C GLU A 54 -4.51 0.66 7.25
N GLU A 55 -3.91 -0.33 7.90
CA GLU A 55 -2.51 -0.26 8.35
C GLU A 55 -1.55 -0.11 7.17
N LEU A 56 -1.70 -0.92 6.11
CA LEU A 56 -0.86 -0.84 4.92
C LEU A 56 -1.04 0.52 4.21
N ASP A 57 -2.27 1.00 4.14
CA ASP A 57 -2.62 2.30 3.56
C ASP A 57 -2.05 3.47 4.38
N PHE A 58 -1.94 3.32 5.71
CA PHE A 58 -1.29 4.28 6.59
C PHE A 58 0.22 4.30 6.35
N LEU A 59 0.89 3.14 6.31
CA LEU A 59 2.33 3.06 6.05
C LEU A 59 2.70 3.66 4.69
N ALA A 60 1.92 3.38 3.64
CA ALA A 60 2.15 3.95 2.32
C ALA A 60 1.97 5.48 2.32
N ARG A 61 1.02 5.98 3.11
CA ARG A 61 0.79 7.42 3.26
C ARG A 61 1.89 8.10 4.06
N ASP A 62 2.37 7.47 5.11
CA ASP A 62 3.46 7.96 5.95
C ASP A 62 4.76 8.09 5.15
N PHE A 63 5.15 7.03 4.43
CA PHE A 63 6.30 7.08 3.53
C PHE A 63 6.15 8.14 2.43
N LYS A 64 4.98 8.22 1.79
CA LYS A 64 4.68 9.29 0.82
C LYS A 64 4.85 10.67 1.46
N ALA A 65 4.39 10.87 2.69
CA ALA A 65 4.50 12.14 3.38
C ALA A 65 5.96 12.51 3.69
N ALA A 66 6.81 11.54 4.04
CA ALA A 66 8.25 11.76 4.20
C ALA A 66 8.91 12.19 2.88
N VAL A 67 8.62 11.49 1.78
CA VAL A 67 9.15 11.81 0.45
C VAL A 67 8.66 13.19 0.00
N ASP A 68 7.36 13.47 0.07
CA ASP A 68 6.82 14.76 -0.35
C ASP A 68 7.24 15.92 0.57
N GLY A 69 7.44 15.65 1.85
CA GLY A 69 8.02 16.59 2.81
C GLY A 69 9.38 17.08 2.35
N ALA A 70 10.26 16.15 1.97
CA ALA A 70 11.57 16.46 1.41
C ALA A 70 11.49 17.35 0.14
N GLY A 71 10.45 17.18 -0.67
CA GLY A 71 10.20 18.00 -1.85
C GLY A 71 9.71 19.41 -1.53
N ALA A 72 8.80 19.53 -0.56
CA ALA A 72 8.16 20.78 -0.16
C ALA A 72 9.08 21.71 0.65
N GLU A 73 10.07 21.16 1.34
CA GLU A 73 11.03 21.95 2.10
C GLU A 73 11.86 22.85 1.17
N SER A 74 11.84 24.15 1.49
CA SER A 74 12.64 25.17 0.85
C SER A 74 14.03 25.19 1.50
N PHE A 75 14.83 24.15 1.28
CA PHE A 75 16.15 24.09 1.89
C PHE A 75 17.03 25.26 1.42
N PRO A 76 17.56 26.10 2.34
CA PRO A 76 18.53 27.14 2.02
C PRO A 76 19.99 26.63 2.07
N GLU A 77 20.23 25.42 2.57
CA GLU A 77 21.57 24.86 2.78
C GLU A 77 21.68 23.43 2.24
N ASP A 78 22.87 23.13 1.72
CA ASP A 78 23.26 21.98 0.89
C ASP A 78 22.82 20.60 1.42
N ASN A 79 22.31 19.76 0.50
CA ASN A 79 22.41 18.30 0.56
C ASN A 79 21.93 17.62 1.86
N GLN A 80 20.74 17.98 2.37
CA GLN A 80 20.14 17.19 3.45
C GLN A 80 19.52 15.90 2.90
N GLU A 81 20.06 14.78 3.39
CA GLU A 81 19.54 13.43 3.18
C GLU A 81 18.75 13.02 4.42
N ILE A 82 17.49 12.65 4.21
CA ILE A 82 16.59 12.13 5.25
C ILE A 82 16.69 10.61 5.21
N SER A 83 16.94 10.00 6.36
CA SER A 83 16.85 8.55 6.53
C SER A 83 15.45 8.22 7.05
N TYR A 84 14.68 7.46 6.28
CA TYR A 84 13.37 6.94 6.68
C TYR A 84 13.49 5.46 7.08
N ARG A 85 12.74 5.07 8.12
CA ARG A 85 12.62 3.69 8.56
C ARG A 85 11.18 3.36 8.88
N PHE A 86 10.68 2.23 8.39
CA PHE A 86 9.33 1.77 8.71
C PHE A 86 9.23 1.29 10.17
N ASP A 87 10.31 0.73 10.74
CA ASP A 87 10.30 0.16 12.09
C ASP A 87 10.29 1.17 13.24
N GLU A 88 10.50 2.45 12.94
CA GLU A 88 10.27 3.56 13.88
C GLU A 88 8.78 3.88 14.02
N ASN A 89 7.93 3.38 13.12
CA ASN A 89 6.49 3.58 13.16
C ASN A 89 5.83 2.49 14.03
N GLU A 90 5.14 2.91 15.10
CA GLU A 90 4.45 1.96 16.01
C GLU A 90 3.45 1.07 15.27
N VAL A 91 2.77 1.60 14.23
CA VAL A 91 1.82 0.85 13.41
C VAL A 91 2.54 -0.28 12.67
N PHE A 92 3.73 -0.03 12.13
CA PHE A 92 4.52 -1.08 11.47
C PHE A 92 4.94 -2.16 12.45
N PHE A 93 5.35 -1.78 13.65
CA PHE A 93 5.80 -2.72 14.67
C PHE A 93 4.70 -3.69 15.11
N SER A 94 3.46 -3.21 15.20
CA SER A 94 2.29 -4.03 15.52
C SER A 94 1.65 -4.71 14.30
N SER A 95 2.07 -4.34 13.09
CA SER A 95 1.44 -4.76 11.85
C SER A 95 1.66 -6.25 11.55
N PRO A 96 0.67 -6.96 10.97
CA PRO A 96 0.86 -8.33 10.50
C PRO A 96 1.86 -8.41 9.35
N PHE A 97 2.23 -7.29 8.71
CA PHE A 97 3.12 -7.26 7.55
C PHE A 97 4.60 -7.09 7.88
N ARG A 98 4.98 -6.97 9.16
CA ARG A 98 6.35 -6.61 9.59
C ARG A 98 7.45 -7.40 8.88
N GLU A 99 7.24 -8.68 8.64
CA GLU A 99 8.24 -9.59 8.05
C GLU A 99 8.08 -9.77 6.52
N ASN A 100 6.94 -9.37 5.95
CA ASN A 100 6.56 -9.71 4.57
C ASN A 100 6.00 -8.50 3.81
N ILE A 101 6.55 -7.31 4.08
CA ILE A 101 6.22 -6.12 3.30
C ILE A 101 7.24 -5.90 2.18
N GLU A 102 6.75 -5.69 0.98
CA GLU A 102 7.54 -5.32 -0.18
C GLU A 102 7.23 -3.86 -0.53
N VAL A 103 8.28 -3.03 -0.58
CA VAL A 103 8.16 -1.60 -0.90
C VAL A 103 8.68 -1.38 -2.30
N TYR A 104 7.78 -0.99 -3.21
CA TYR A 104 8.09 -0.67 -4.59
C TYR A 104 8.05 0.84 -4.78
N VAL A 105 9.13 1.44 -5.28
CA VAL A 105 9.21 2.88 -5.56
C VAL A 105 9.46 3.09 -7.03
N SER A 106 8.54 3.81 -7.67
CA SER A 106 8.67 4.37 -9.01
C SER A 106 8.82 5.89 -8.90
N GLY A 107 9.21 6.54 -10.00
CA GLY A 107 9.21 8.00 -10.08
C GLY A 107 7.83 8.64 -10.00
N GLU A 108 6.76 7.86 -10.12
CA GLU A 108 5.37 8.33 -10.10
C GLU A 108 4.62 7.95 -8.82
N TYR A 109 4.97 6.84 -8.17
CA TYR A 109 4.25 6.31 -7.01
C TYR A 109 5.12 5.43 -6.12
N VAL A 110 4.65 5.23 -4.88
CA VAL A 110 5.04 4.12 -4.02
C VAL A 110 3.91 3.08 -3.98
N CYS A 111 4.27 1.80 -4.00
CA CYS A 111 3.38 0.68 -3.80
C CYS A 111 3.92 -0.21 -2.67
N LEU A 112 3.14 -0.38 -1.61
CA LEU A 112 3.41 -1.36 -0.56
C LEU A 112 2.56 -2.59 -0.82
N LYS A 113 3.17 -3.78 -0.74
CA LYS A 113 2.47 -5.06 -0.77
C LYS A 113 2.77 -5.82 0.50
N GLY A 114 1.75 -6.38 1.12
CA GLY A 114 1.90 -7.19 2.32
C GLY A 114 1.04 -8.44 2.23
N GLU A 115 1.53 -9.55 2.77
CA GLU A 115 0.75 -10.78 2.91
C GLU A 115 0.32 -10.99 4.37
N SER A 116 -0.97 -11.23 4.60
CA SER A 116 -1.51 -11.56 5.91
C SER A 116 -2.63 -12.60 5.76
N GLY A 117 -2.58 -13.67 6.56
CA GLY A 117 -3.61 -14.71 6.52
C GLY A 117 -3.73 -15.49 5.21
N GLY A 118 -2.71 -15.41 4.33
CA GLY A 118 -2.73 -15.98 2.98
C GLY A 118 -3.40 -15.08 1.93
N GLU A 119 -3.77 -13.85 2.30
CA GLU A 119 -4.27 -12.82 1.40
C GLU A 119 -3.22 -11.73 1.16
N ILE A 120 -3.22 -11.17 -0.05
CA ILE A 120 -2.29 -10.11 -0.47
C ILE A 120 -3.02 -8.78 -0.42
N PHE A 121 -2.47 -7.86 0.35
CA PHE A 121 -2.91 -6.47 0.48
C PHE A 121 -2.00 -5.57 -0.34
N THR A 122 -2.54 -4.48 -0.88
CA THR A 122 -1.77 -3.54 -1.69
C THR A 122 -2.22 -2.12 -1.42
N ALA A 123 -1.25 -1.23 -1.17
CA ALA A 123 -1.47 0.20 -0.98
C ALA A 123 -0.59 0.99 -1.94
N VAL A 124 -1.23 1.71 -2.87
CA VAL A 124 -0.54 2.55 -3.86
C VAL A 124 -0.78 4.02 -3.56
N ARG A 125 0.27 4.83 -3.64
CA ARG A 125 0.22 6.28 -3.43
C ARG A 125 1.07 7.03 -4.46
N PRO A 126 0.47 7.93 -5.26
CA PRO A 126 1.24 8.75 -6.19
C PRO A 126 2.04 9.82 -5.44
N PHE A 127 3.23 10.16 -5.93
CA PHE A 127 4.02 11.26 -5.37
C PHE A 127 3.53 12.62 -5.85
N THR A 128 3.76 13.66 -5.05
CA THR A 128 3.44 15.05 -5.43
C THR A 128 4.59 15.65 -6.26
N PHE A 129 5.83 15.27 -5.95
CA PHE A 129 7.03 15.73 -6.62
C PHE A 129 7.63 14.64 -7.51
N ARG A 130 8.57 15.02 -8.38
CA ARG A 130 9.27 14.07 -9.25
C ARG A 130 10.25 13.25 -8.43
N VAL A 131 10.02 11.93 -8.40
CA VAL A 131 10.89 10.99 -7.71
C VAL A 131 11.78 10.26 -8.72
N LEU A 132 12.98 9.87 -8.31
CA LEU A 132 13.85 8.96 -9.03
C LEU A 132 14.33 7.87 -8.06
N PRO A 133 14.08 6.59 -8.37
CA PRO A 133 14.36 5.49 -7.45
C PRO A 133 15.82 5.01 -7.55
N PHE A 134 16.77 5.94 -7.48
CA PHE A 134 18.21 5.66 -7.51
C PHE A 134 19.02 6.78 -6.86
N ASN A 135 20.24 6.47 -6.45
CA ASN A 135 21.15 7.42 -5.78
C ASN A 135 21.75 8.47 -6.74
N GLU A 136 22.43 9.47 -6.16
CA GLU A 136 23.05 10.56 -6.92
C GLU A 136 24.05 10.03 -7.96
N SER A 137 24.91 9.07 -7.60
CA SER A 137 25.92 8.54 -8.52
C SER A 137 25.29 7.92 -9.77
N GLU A 138 24.19 7.19 -9.60
CA GLU A 138 23.42 6.63 -10.70
C GLU A 138 22.76 7.71 -11.56
N LEU A 139 22.16 8.75 -10.95
CA LEU A 139 21.61 9.89 -11.68
C LEU A 139 22.69 10.54 -12.54
N ARG A 140 23.82 10.91 -11.93
CA ARG A 140 24.94 11.58 -12.59
C ARG A 140 25.52 10.71 -13.71
N GLY A 141 25.67 9.41 -13.48
CA GLY A 141 26.14 8.45 -14.48
C GLY A 141 25.19 8.31 -15.68
N LYS A 142 23.87 8.24 -15.44
CA LYS A 142 22.84 8.20 -16.49
C LYS A 142 22.83 9.49 -17.31
N LEU A 143 22.91 10.65 -16.64
CA LEU A 143 23.00 11.95 -17.31
C LEU A 143 24.26 12.07 -18.15
N TYR A 144 25.42 11.71 -17.60
CA TYR A 144 26.69 11.76 -18.33
C TYR A 144 26.66 10.85 -19.57
N THR A 145 26.12 9.65 -19.44
CA THR A 145 26.01 8.69 -20.55
C THR A 145 25.13 9.24 -21.67
N ARG A 146 24.04 9.94 -21.34
CA ARG A 146 23.07 10.45 -22.32
C ARG A 146 23.48 11.78 -22.93
N PHE A 147 23.99 12.71 -22.11
CA PHE A 147 24.19 14.11 -22.47
C PHE A 147 25.66 14.55 -22.47
N GLY A 148 26.59 13.68 -22.06
CA GLY A 148 28.02 14.00 -21.97
C GLY A 148 28.39 14.90 -20.79
N SER A 149 27.45 15.16 -19.87
CA SER A 149 27.64 15.96 -18.65
C SER A 149 26.80 15.41 -17.51
N ASP A 150 27.25 15.61 -16.27
CA ASP A 150 26.58 15.08 -15.06
C ASP A 150 25.42 15.94 -14.56
N GLY A 151 25.25 17.13 -15.12
CA GLY A 151 24.17 18.06 -14.77
C GLY A 151 24.32 18.68 -13.38
N SER A 152 25.53 18.69 -12.83
CA SER A 152 25.87 19.47 -11.63
C SER A 152 25.91 20.97 -11.94
N GLU A 153 25.94 21.81 -10.90
CA GLU A 153 26.03 23.26 -11.07
C GLU A 153 27.28 23.68 -11.87
N GLY A 154 28.42 23.02 -11.62
CA GLY A 154 29.67 23.25 -12.33
C GLY A 154 29.67 22.74 -13.77
N TYR A 155 28.90 21.69 -14.05
CA TYR A 155 28.81 21.04 -15.36
C TYR A 155 27.34 20.87 -15.80
N PRO A 156 26.62 21.98 -16.06
CA PRO A 156 25.21 21.94 -16.42
C PRO A 156 25.00 21.28 -17.78
N LEU A 157 23.83 20.66 -17.97
CA LEU A 157 23.43 20.06 -19.23
C LEU A 157 23.17 21.13 -20.30
N SER A 158 23.52 20.87 -21.55
CA SER A 158 23.30 21.79 -22.68
C SER A 158 22.12 21.40 -23.58
N ALA A 159 21.46 20.28 -23.29
CA ALA A 159 20.31 19.78 -24.04
C ALA A 159 19.04 20.57 -23.73
N ASP A 160 18.02 20.38 -24.57
CA ASP A 160 16.71 21.03 -24.39
C ASP A 160 16.02 20.54 -23.12
N PHE A 161 15.25 21.44 -22.48
CA PHE A 161 14.51 21.17 -21.27
C PHE A 161 13.55 19.98 -21.42
N GLN A 162 12.85 19.88 -22.56
CA GLN A 162 11.88 18.81 -22.80
C GLN A 162 12.59 17.46 -22.92
N GLU A 163 13.73 17.41 -23.63
CA GLU A 163 14.51 16.19 -23.80
C GLU A 163 15.00 15.64 -22.45
N ILE A 164 15.51 16.53 -21.59
CA ILE A 164 16.00 16.16 -20.25
C ILE A 164 14.83 15.69 -19.38
N SER A 165 13.69 16.41 -19.41
CA SER A 165 12.51 16.03 -18.64
C SER A 165 11.94 14.66 -19.06
N GLU A 166 11.93 14.36 -20.36
CA GLU A 166 11.45 13.08 -20.86
C GLU A 166 12.40 11.93 -20.50
N PHE A 167 13.71 12.17 -20.59
CA PHE A 167 14.73 11.20 -20.20
C PHE A 167 14.64 10.85 -18.70
N LEU A 168 14.50 11.85 -17.83
CA LEU A 168 14.39 11.64 -16.39
C LEU A 168 13.10 10.90 -16.03
N ARG A 169 11.97 11.27 -16.64
CA ARG A 169 10.70 10.53 -16.46
C ARG A 169 10.82 9.06 -16.87
N ALA A 170 11.40 8.79 -18.04
CA ALA A 170 11.61 7.43 -18.53
C ALA A 170 12.58 6.63 -17.63
N SER A 171 13.60 7.29 -17.10
CA SER A 171 14.56 6.69 -16.17
C SER A 171 13.92 6.35 -14.82
N GLY A 172 12.94 7.15 -14.37
CA GLY A 172 12.20 6.92 -13.14
C GLY A 172 11.03 5.93 -13.27
N THR A 173 10.69 5.45 -14.47
CA THR A 173 9.53 4.56 -14.65
C THR A 173 9.76 3.16 -14.06
N GLY A 174 11.02 2.71 -13.98
CA GLY A 174 11.36 1.43 -13.37
C GLY A 174 11.10 1.44 -11.87
N GLU A 175 10.49 0.37 -11.36
CA GLU A 175 10.29 0.18 -9.92
C GLU A 175 11.59 -0.32 -9.27
N ALA A 176 12.05 0.37 -8.21
CA ALA A 176 13.02 -0.18 -7.29
C ALA A 176 12.31 -0.89 -6.15
N VAL A 177 12.84 -2.06 -5.76
CA VAL A 177 12.38 -2.79 -4.58
C VAL A 177 13.27 -2.37 -3.41
N LEU A 178 12.66 -1.74 -2.41
CA LEU A 178 13.30 -1.33 -1.18
C LEU A 178 12.87 -2.28 -0.05
N LYS A 179 13.75 -2.49 0.91
CA LYS A 179 13.44 -3.30 2.08
C LYS A 179 12.96 -2.40 3.21
N ALA A 180 11.88 -2.79 3.87
CA ALA A 180 11.28 -2.00 4.94
C ALA A 180 12.04 -2.09 6.28
N ASP A 181 12.87 -3.11 6.46
CA ASP A 181 13.68 -3.35 7.66
C ASP A 181 15.00 -2.57 7.68
N ASP A 182 15.34 -1.93 6.56
CA ASP A 182 16.56 -1.16 6.36
C ASP A 182 16.25 0.35 6.21
N ASN A 183 17.29 1.17 6.31
CA ASN A 183 17.17 2.61 6.11
C ASN A 183 16.94 2.94 4.64
N ILE A 184 15.94 3.77 4.36
CA ILE A 184 15.68 4.33 3.04
C ILE A 184 16.14 5.77 3.03
N SER A 185 17.05 6.09 2.12
CA SER A 185 17.55 7.43 1.90
C SER A 185 16.62 8.22 0.99
N ILE A 186 16.24 9.42 1.43
CA ILE A 186 15.43 10.38 0.68
C ILE A 186 16.24 11.68 0.59
N ARG A 187 16.57 12.10 -0.63
CA ARG A 187 17.40 13.30 -0.85
C ARG A 187 16.83 14.17 -1.96
N LYS A 188 16.72 15.48 -1.70
CA LYS A 188 16.43 16.46 -2.73
C LYS A 188 17.69 16.75 -3.55
N GLU A 189 17.57 16.72 -4.86
CA GLU A 189 18.69 16.89 -5.80
C GLU A 189 18.32 17.81 -6.97
N HIS A 190 19.32 18.54 -7.47
CA HIS A 190 19.14 19.48 -8.57
C HIS A 190 19.92 19.04 -9.83
N VAL A 191 19.24 19.09 -10.96
CA VAL A 191 19.87 18.92 -12.28
C VAL A 191 19.90 20.25 -12.99
N TYR A 192 21.09 20.79 -13.21
CA TYR A 192 21.32 22.11 -13.78
C TYR A 192 21.41 22.06 -15.29
N ILE A 193 20.83 23.06 -15.95
CA ILE A 193 20.72 23.18 -17.40
C ILE A 193 21.14 24.56 -17.82
N LYS A 194 22.01 24.62 -18.81
CA LYS A 194 22.45 25.85 -19.46
C LYS A 194 21.53 26.17 -20.63
N GLY A 195 20.63 27.13 -20.43
CA GLY A 195 19.79 27.69 -21.47
C GLY A 195 20.40 28.94 -22.12
N SER A 196 19.66 29.53 -23.06
CA SER A 196 20.04 30.78 -23.74
C SER A 196 20.04 32.00 -22.80
N GLY A 197 19.31 31.94 -21.69
CA GLY A 197 19.14 33.03 -20.72
C GLY A 197 19.88 32.85 -19.40
N GLY A 198 20.66 31.77 -19.22
CA GLY A 198 21.33 31.45 -17.95
C GLY A 198 21.25 29.98 -17.57
N VAL A 199 21.52 29.69 -16.30
CA VAL A 199 21.42 28.34 -15.74
C VAL A 199 20.07 28.20 -15.00
N SER A 200 19.35 27.12 -15.28
CA SER A 200 18.11 26.73 -14.60
C SER A 200 18.31 25.36 -13.93
N ALA A 201 17.53 25.05 -12.91
CA ALA A 201 17.62 23.78 -12.19
C ALA A 201 16.29 23.03 -12.21
N PHE A 202 16.37 21.70 -12.36
CA PHE A 202 15.28 20.78 -12.11
C PHE A 202 15.41 20.15 -10.73
N GLU A 203 14.37 20.26 -9.93
CA GLU A 203 14.31 19.57 -8.64
C GLU A 203 13.77 18.15 -8.81
N HIS A 204 14.46 17.19 -8.21
CA HIS A 204 14.02 15.80 -8.10
C HIS A 204 14.27 15.30 -6.68
N ILE A 205 13.51 14.29 -6.28
CA ILE A 205 13.72 13.58 -5.03
C ILE A 205 14.29 12.21 -5.36
N LEU A 206 15.48 11.94 -4.87
CA LEU A 206 16.12 10.65 -4.96
C LEU A 206 15.63 9.79 -3.80
N VAL A 207 15.21 8.58 -4.10
CA VAL A 207 14.81 7.57 -3.10
C VAL A 207 15.60 6.30 -3.38
N TYR A 208 16.41 5.87 -2.43
CA TYR A 208 17.31 4.75 -2.61
C TYR A 208 17.68 4.07 -1.30
N GLN A 209 18.39 2.95 -1.42
CA GLN A 209 18.91 2.14 -0.33
C GLN A 209 20.31 1.65 -0.71
#